data_AF-A0A8X6KEF7-F1
#
_entry.id   AF-A0A8X6KEF7-F1
#
_cell.length_a   1.000
_cell.length_b   1.000
_cell.length_c   1.000
_cell.angle_alpha   90.00
_cell.angle_beta   90.00
_cell.angle_gamma   90.00
#
_symmetry.space_group_name_H-M   'P 1'
#
loop_
_entity.id
_entity.type
_entity.pdbx_description
1 polymer ?
#
loop_
_entity_poly.entity_id
_entity_poly.type
_entity_poly.pdbx_seq_one_letter_code
_entity_poly.pdbx_strand_id
1 'polypeptide(L)' 'VVYALYDYDSQNSDELSFRDSDQLVVLRKGDDLEREWWWSKHNDREGYVPRNLLGVSNCKLLHNTNGVFFVLGEF' A
#
# COMPACT_ATOMS: atom_id res chain seq x y z
N VAL A 1 -1.06 -8.24 0.13
CA VAL A 1 -1.75 -7.00 0.55
C VAL A 1 -0.68 -6.01 1.00
N VAL A 2 -0.79 -4.75 0.60
CA VAL A 2 0.12 -3.66 0.99
C VAL A 2 -0.70 -2.49 1.53
N TYR A 3 -0.06 -1.58 2.25
CA TYR A 3 -0.69 -0.40 2.85
C TYR A 3 -0.11 0.86 2.27
N ALA A 4 -0.95 1.85 2.02
CA ALA A 4 -0.51 3.18 1.66
C ALA A 4 0.12 3.89 2.88
N LEU A 5 1.34 4.39 2.70
CA LEU A 5 2.07 5.15 3.73
C LEU A 5 1.75 6.65 3.67
N TYR A 6 1.29 7.13 2.50
CA TYR A 6 0.99 8.52 2.21
C TYR A 6 -0.31 8.61 1.42
N ASP A 7 -0.95 9.78 1.47
CA ASP A 7 -2.02 10.11 0.55
C ASP A 7 -1.48 10.33 -0.86
N TYR A 8 -2.21 9.82 -1.85
CA TYR A 8 -1.90 9.96 -3.26
C TYR A 8 -3.18 10.21 -4.04
N ASP A 9 -3.21 11.32 -4.76
CA ASP A 9 -4.27 11.65 -5.70
C ASP A 9 -3.84 11.22 -7.11
N SER A 10 -4.69 10.43 -7.76
CA SER A 10 -4.44 9.95 -9.13
C SER A 10 -4.35 11.13 -10.10
N GLN A 11 -3.23 11.26 -10.79
CA GLN A 11 -3.01 12.28 -11.81
C GLN A 11 -3.60 11.87 -13.15
N ASN A 12 -3.59 10.56 -13.43
CA ASN A 12 -4.13 9.97 -14.65
C ASN A 12 -5.32 9.05 -14.38
N SER A 13 -6.14 8.82 -15.42
CA SER A 13 -7.29 7.91 -15.37
C SER A 13 -6.90 6.44 -15.11
N ASP A 14 -5.66 6.09 -15.43
CA ASP A 14 -5.09 4.74 -15.23
C ASP A 14 -4.41 4.58 -13.85
N GLU A 15 -4.35 5.65 -13.06
CA GLU A 15 -3.76 5.66 -11.72
C GLU A 15 -4.84 5.55 -10.64
N LEU A 16 -4.44 5.04 -9.48
CA LEU A 16 -5.37 4.83 -8.39
C LEU A 16 -5.11 5.78 -7.24
N SER A 17 -6.14 6.52 -6.83
CA SER A 17 -6.12 7.44 -5.71
C SER A 17 -6.34 6.68 -4.40
N PHE A 18 -5.47 6.89 -3.41
CA PHE A 18 -5.53 6.22 -2.11
C PHE A 18 -5.10 7.17 -0.98
N ARG A 19 -5.44 6.83 0.26
CA ARG A 19 -5.09 7.63 1.45
C ARG A 19 -4.12 6.87 2.35
N ASP A 20 -3.47 7.57 3.27
CA ASP A 20 -2.67 6.90 4.31
C ASP A 20 -3.49 5.82 5.01
N SER A 21 -2.82 4.72 5.37
CA SER A 21 -3.43 3.55 6.03
C SER A 21 -4.43 2.78 5.19
N ASP A 22 -4.62 3.14 3.93
CA ASP A 22 -5.51 2.39 3.04
C ASP A 22 -4.86 1.06 2.60
N GLN A 23 -5.70 0.04 2.39
CA GLN A 23 -5.29 -1.29 2.04
C GLN A 23 -5.40 -1.51 0.53
N LEU A 24 -4.27 -1.80 -0.11
CA LEU A 24 -4.20 -2.09 -1.54
C LEU A 24 -3.81 -3.55 -1.80
N VAL A 25 -4.40 -4.11 -2.85
CA VAL A 25 -4.10 -5.46 -3.32
C VAL A 25 -3.29 -5.37 -4.60
N VAL A 26 -1.99 -5.66 -4.52
CA VAL A 26 -1.12 -5.70 -5.69
C VAL A 26 -1.51 -6.91 -6.55
N LEU A 27 -2.03 -6.63 -7.75
CA LEU A 27 -2.40 -7.64 -8.74
C LEU A 27 -1.22 -7.99 -9.64
N ARG A 28 -0.41 -6.99 -10.04
CA ARG A 28 0.78 -7.17 -10.87
C ARG A 28 1.91 -6.27 -10.37
N LYS A 29 3.07 -6.87 -10.09
CA LYS A 29 4.31 -6.14 -9.85
C LYS A 29 4.95 -5.92 -11.22
N GLY A 30 5.20 -4.68 -11.61
CA GLY A 30 5.72 -4.35 -12.94
C GLY A 30 7.01 -5.10 -13.29
N ASP A 31 7.23 -5.32 -14.59
CA ASP A 31 8.39 -6.00 -15.16
C ASP A 31 9.68 -5.15 -15.03
N ASP A 32 10.82 -5.66 -15.51
CA ASP A 32 12.16 -5.07 -15.35
C ASP A 32 12.32 -3.58 -15.73
N LEU A 33 11.40 -3.04 -16.54
CA LEU A 33 11.35 -1.63 -16.96
C LEU A 33 10.43 -0.75 -16.10
N GLU A 34 9.47 -1.34 -15.38
CA GLU A 34 8.41 -0.64 -14.61
C GLU A 34 8.43 -1.05 -13.13
N ARG A 35 9.63 -1.27 -12.57
CA ARG A 35 9.81 -1.76 -11.20
C ARG A 35 9.16 -0.87 -10.12
N GLU A 36 8.91 0.39 -10.46
CA GLU A 36 8.41 1.43 -9.56
C GLU A 36 6.87 1.52 -9.54
N TRP A 37 6.19 0.95 -10.54
CA TRP A 37 4.73 1.04 -10.68
C TRP A 37 4.08 -0.34 -10.63
N TRP A 38 3.17 -0.51 -9.67
CA TRP A 38 2.47 -1.77 -9.47
C TRP A 38 1.00 -1.61 -9.79
N TRP A 39 0.44 -2.53 -10.59
CA TRP A 39 -1.01 -2.57 -10.81
C TRP A 39 -1.66 -3.12 -9.56
N SER A 40 -2.47 -2.29 -8.91
CA SER A 40 -3.12 -2.64 -7.66
C SER A 40 -4.62 -2.34 -7.71
N LYS A 41 -5.34 -3.08 -6.88
CA LYS A 41 -6.77 -2.93 -6.66
C LYS A 41 -7.03 -2.32 -5.30
N HIS A 42 -7.92 -1.35 -5.28
CA HIS A 42 -8.42 -0.68 -4.09
C HIS A 42 -9.94 -0.65 -4.15
N ASN A 43 -10.59 -1.35 -3.21
CA ASN A 43 -12.04 -1.60 -3.24
C ASN A 43 -12.47 -2.16 -4.62
N ASP A 44 -13.24 -1.39 -5.39
CA ASP A 44 -13.73 -1.74 -6.73
C ASP A 44 -12.98 -1.03 -7.87
N ARG A 45 -11.91 -0.30 -7.56
CA ARG A 45 -11.07 0.41 -8.54
C ARG A 45 -9.73 -0.29 -8.71
N GLU A 46 -9.21 -0.26 -9.93
CA GLU A 46 -7.93 -0.86 -10.31
C GLU A 46 -7.11 0.19 -11.05
N GLY A 47 -5.81 0.23 -10.79
CA GLY A 47 -4.93 1.18 -11.43
C GLY A 47 -3.48 1.04 -11.00
N TYR A 48 -2.62 1.85 -11.62
CA TYR A 48 -1.22 1.93 -11.27
C TYR A 48 -1.03 2.71 -9.97
N VAL A 49 -0.18 2.17 -9.11
CA VAL A 49 0.24 2.82 -7.87
C VAL A 49 1.76 2.79 -7.75
N PRO A 50 2.38 3.90 -7.32
CA PRO A 50 3.82 3.95 -7.10
C PRO A 50 4.19 3.14 -5.86
N ARG A 51 5.07 2.15 -6.02
CA ARG A 51 5.55 1.31 -4.91
C ARG A 51 6.20 2.14 -3.79
N ASN A 52 6.81 3.27 -4.13
CA ASN A 52 7.49 4.14 -3.17
C ASN A 52 6.55 4.72 -2.11
N LEU A 53 5.23 4.72 -2.36
CA LEU A 53 4.21 5.16 -1.40
C LEU A 53 3.56 3.98 -0.64
N LEU A 54 4.00 2.74 -0.88
CA LEU A 54 3.43 1.53 -0.32
C LEU A 54 4.37 0.89 0.71
N GLY A 55 3.80 0.39 1.80
CA GLY A 55 4.48 -0.35 2.85
C GLY A 55 3.85 -1.73 3.07
N VAL A 56 4.68 -2.72 3.37
CA VAL A 56 4.21 -4.08 3.73
C VAL A 56 3.71 -4.16 5.17
N SER A 57 4.08 -3.17 5.99
CA SER A 57 3.72 -3.12 7.40
C SER A 57 2.81 -1.92 7.62
N ASN A 58 1.56 -2.16 8.03
CA ASN A 58 0.83 -1.14 8.75
C ASN A 58 1.49 -0.96 10.12
N CYS A 59 2.67 -0.35 10.15
CA CYS A 59 3.36 0.04 11.36
C CYS A 59 2.78 1.36 11.90
N LYS A 60 1.44 1.50 11.90
CA LYS A 60 0.79 2.05 13.10
C LYS A 60 0.90 0.94 14.14
N LEU A 61 2.11 0.80 14.69
CA LEU A 61 2.36 0.12 15.95
C LEU A 61 1.23 0.60 16.86
N LEU A 62 0.35 -0.33 17.24
CA LEU A 62 -0.76 -0.07 18.13
C LEU A 62 -0.24 0.85 19.24
N HIS A 63 -0.69 2.10 19.25
CA HIS A 63 -0.49 2.98 20.38
C HIS A 63 -1.35 2.39 21.50
N ASN A 64 -0.80 1.38 22.16
CA ASN A 64 -1.20 0.98 23.49
C ASN A 64 -0.20 1.65 24.41
N THR A 65 -0.69 2.38 25.41
CA THR A 65 0.02 3.26 26.35
C THR A 65 1.08 2.57 27.23
N ASN A 66 1.53 1.36 26.87
CA ASN A 66 2.38 0.49 27.68
C ASN A 66 3.59 -0.12 26.93
N GLY A 67 3.91 0.31 25.72
CA GLY A 67 5.22 0.03 25.10
C GLY A 67 5.53 -1.43 24.73
N VAL A 68 4.52 -2.30 24.55
CA VAL A 68 4.71 -3.69 24.10
C VAL A 68 4.28 -3.84 22.65
N PHE A 69 5.25 -4.17 21.79
CA PHE A 69 5.03 -4.44 20.37
C PHE A 69 4.73 -5.93 20.17
N PHE A 70 3.56 -6.26 19.62
CA PHE A 70 3.27 -7.61 19.14
C PHE A 70 3.38 -7.61 17.63
N VAL A 71 4.41 -8.29 17.10
CA VAL A 71 4.46 -8.68 15.70
C VAL A 71 3.48 -9.84 15.55
N LEU A 72 2.28 -9.56 15.03
CA LEU A 72 1.38 -10.64 14.60
C LEU A 72 1.90 -11.18 13.27
N GLY A 73 2.50 -12.35 13.30
CA GLY A 73 2.65 -13.19 12.12
C GLY A 73 4.04 -13.74 11.89
N GLU A 74 4.49 -14.64 12.77
CA GLU A 74 5.29 -15.80 12.36
C GLU A 74 4.67 -17.04 13.02
N PHE A 75 3.96 -17.83 12.22
CA PHE A 75 3.73 -19.27 12.44
C PHE A 75 4.35 -19.99 11.25
#